data_AF-A0A957U095-F1
#
_entry.id   AF-A0A957U095-F1
#
_cell.length_a   1.000
_cell.length_b   1.000
_cell.length_c   1.000
_cell.angle_alpha   90.00
_cell.angle_beta   90.00
_cell.angle_gamma   90.00
#
_symmetry.space_group_name_H-M   'P 1'
#
loop_
_entity.id
_entity.type
_entity.pdbx_description
1 polymer ?
#
loop_
_entity_poly.entity_id
_entity_poly.type
_entity_poly.pdbx_seq_one_letter_code
_entity_poly.pdbx_strand_id
1 'polypeptide(L)'
;MGDDGLLHQAAYADWADSIARAGKILYVNVLYWKALTAMYALASLVDRPQTAQDLADKATAVRAAINHHFWRAELGYYVTSELFDNLSSGGNLLAVAWGLADAQQATQILDRMQEFGMSTPVPTQTVHRAYPRRFIALENRLGGIPHYHTSAAWLWLGSWHVIALARCGRLLEAEETFCRMAEAIVRDGTVHEVYDVDGHFLSTFWYTSEAPLTWSAGMAVHAYHELMRLKAG
;
A
#
# COMPACT_ATOMS: atom_id res chain seq x y z
N MET A 1 -8.13 20.94 -3.03
CA MET A 1 -6.67 20.83 -3.13
C MET A 1 -6.11 21.85 -2.15
N GLY A 2 -5.20 21.47 -1.28
CA GLY A 2 -4.60 22.42 -0.33
C GLY A 2 -3.64 23.39 -1.01
N ASP A 3 -3.25 24.46 -0.32
CA ASP A 3 -2.28 25.45 -0.81
C ASP A 3 -0.88 24.84 -1.07
N ASP A 4 -0.61 23.66 -0.50
CA ASP A 4 0.61 22.87 -0.65
C ASP A 4 0.60 21.90 -1.84
N GLY A 5 -0.48 21.91 -2.64
CA GLY A 5 -0.65 21.04 -3.79
C GLY A 5 -1.04 19.60 -3.48
N LEU A 6 -1.30 19.26 -2.21
CA LEU A 6 -1.75 17.92 -1.82
C LEU A 6 -3.28 17.78 -1.91
N LEU A 7 -3.73 16.56 -2.14
CA LEU A 7 -5.13 16.18 -2.08
C LEU A 7 -5.58 15.98 -0.63
N HIS A 8 -6.80 16.43 -0.38
CA HIS A 8 -7.54 16.18 0.85
C HIS A 8 -8.70 15.23 0.53
N GLN A 9 -8.94 14.27 1.41
CA GLN A 9 -10.05 13.35 1.32
C GLN A 9 -11.02 13.53 2.50
N ALA A 10 -12.29 13.19 2.27
CA ALA A 10 -13.26 13.00 3.35
C ALA A 10 -12.99 11.67 4.08
N ALA A 11 -13.64 11.46 5.23
CA ALA A 11 -13.63 10.18 5.90
C ALA A 11 -14.14 9.07 4.95
N TYR A 12 -13.53 7.89 5.02
CA TYR A 12 -13.94 6.69 4.24
C TYR A 12 -13.84 6.83 2.72
N ALA A 13 -13.07 7.81 2.21
CA ALA A 13 -13.01 8.14 0.78
C ALA A 13 -11.86 7.45 0.01
N ASP A 14 -11.13 6.54 0.64
CA ASP A 14 -10.09 5.72 0.00
C ASP A 14 -10.42 4.23 0.18
N TRP A 15 -9.53 3.34 -0.29
CA TRP A 15 -9.76 1.88 -0.23
C TRP A 15 -10.00 1.34 1.19
N ALA A 16 -9.48 2.00 2.23
CA ALA A 16 -9.73 1.64 3.63
C ALA A 16 -11.01 2.31 4.13
N ASP A 17 -12.12 2.03 3.43
CA ASP A 17 -13.43 2.67 3.58
C ASP A 17 -14.15 2.39 4.90
N SER A 18 -13.54 1.58 5.79
CA SER A 18 -14.03 1.38 7.16
C SER A 18 -13.20 2.12 8.22
N ILE A 19 -12.20 2.90 7.80
CA ILE A 19 -11.41 3.78 8.68
C ILE A 19 -11.68 5.24 8.31
N ALA A 20 -12.13 6.02 9.29
CA ALA A 20 -12.50 7.43 9.16
C ALA A 20 -11.29 8.38 9.06
N ARG A 21 -10.32 8.06 8.19
CA ARG A 21 -9.17 8.93 7.89
C ARG A 21 -9.62 10.06 6.99
N ALA A 22 -9.32 11.29 7.37
CA ALA A 22 -9.67 12.48 6.62
C ALA A 22 -8.49 13.46 6.55
N GLY A 23 -8.56 14.40 5.61
CA GLY A 23 -7.47 15.35 5.35
C GLY A 23 -6.43 14.79 4.39
N LYS A 24 -5.16 15.07 4.62
CA LYS A 24 -4.05 14.62 3.78
C LYS A 24 -3.65 13.19 4.19
N ILE A 25 -3.98 12.22 3.35
CA ILE A 25 -3.62 10.82 3.55
C ILE A 25 -2.53 10.43 2.55
N LEU A 26 -1.51 9.73 3.03
CA LEU A 26 -0.35 9.32 2.24
C LEU A 26 -0.78 8.57 0.98
N TYR A 27 -1.63 7.55 1.11
CA TYR A 27 -2.04 6.67 0.02
C TYR A 27 -2.57 7.45 -1.20
N VAL A 28 -3.56 8.33 -0.99
CA VAL A 28 -4.17 9.11 -2.07
C VAL A 28 -3.17 10.09 -2.69
N ASN A 29 -2.26 10.67 -1.90
CA ASN A 29 -1.26 11.58 -2.43
C ASN A 29 -0.15 10.86 -3.23
N VAL A 30 0.23 9.64 -2.85
CA VAL A 30 1.14 8.79 -3.65
C VAL A 30 0.47 8.41 -4.98
N LEU A 31 -0.82 8.04 -4.98
CA LEU A 31 -1.58 7.80 -6.21
C LEU A 31 -1.64 9.05 -7.09
N TYR A 32 -1.88 10.21 -6.49
CA TYR A 32 -1.95 11.47 -7.21
C TYR A 32 -0.61 11.82 -7.88
N TRP A 33 0.49 11.69 -7.15
CA TRP A 33 1.83 11.82 -7.71
C TRP A 33 2.05 10.84 -8.88
N LYS A 34 1.66 9.56 -8.70
CA LYS A 34 1.79 8.56 -9.76
C LYS A 34 0.97 8.91 -11.00
N ALA A 35 -0.24 9.44 -10.82
CA ALA A 35 -1.07 9.92 -11.93
C ALA A 35 -0.40 11.07 -12.68
N LEU A 36 0.17 12.05 -11.97
CA LEU A 36 0.91 13.17 -12.60
C LEU A 36 2.10 12.66 -13.43
N THR A 37 2.91 11.74 -12.89
CA THR A 37 4.05 11.18 -13.62
C THR A 37 3.61 10.39 -14.85
N ALA A 38 2.50 9.66 -14.77
CA ALA A 38 1.93 8.94 -15.92
C ALA A 38 1.39 9.89 -16.98
N MET A 39 0.68 10.96 -16.58
CA MET A 39 0.18 11.97 -17.52
C MET A 39 1.31 12.74 -18.19
N TYR A 40 2.39 13.05 -17.45
CA TYR A 40 3.60 13.62 -18.04
C TYR A 40 4.18 12.71 -19.12
N ALA A 41 4.35 11.41 -18.83
CA ALA A 41 4.86 10.45 -19.81
C ALA A 41 3.97 10.35 -21.05
N LEU A 42 2.65 10.35 -20.88
CA LEU A 42 1.69 10.37 -21.98
C LEU A 42 1.77 11.66 -22.80
N ALA A 43 1.82 12.83 -22.16
CA ALA A 43 1.97 14.13 -22.82
C ALA A 43 3.25 14.19 -23.68
N SER A 44 4.35 13.62 -23.19
CA SER A 44 5.60 13.49 -23.97
C SER A 44 5.44 12.58 -25.18
N LEU A 45 4.69 11.48 -25.07
CA LEU A 45 4.44 10.55 -26.18
C LEU A 45 3.55 11.15 -27.28
N VAL A 46 2.63 12.04 -26.93
CA VAL A 46 1.71 12.70 -27.89
C VAL A 46 2.15 14.10 -28.31
N ASP A 47 3.44 14.42 -28.11
CA ASP A 47 4.10 15.67 -28.51
C ASP A 47 3.41 16.94 -27.98
N ARG A 48 3.13 16.95 -26.67
CA ARG A 48 2.60 18.10 -25.93
C ARG A 48 3.64 18.63 -24.93
N PRO A 49 4.74 19.26 -25.38
CA PRO A 49 5.90 19.55 -24.53
C PRO A 49 5.61 20.52 -23.38
N GLN A 50 4.79 21.55 -23.59
CA GLN A 50 4.41 22.49 -22.51
C GLN A 50 3.60 21.78 -21.43
N THR A 51 2.58 21.00 -21.82
CA THR A 51 1.78 20.21 -20.88
C THR A 51 2.62 19.18 -20.14
N ALA A 52 3.57 18.53 -20.83
CA ALA A 52 4.50 17.59 -20.22
C ALA A 52 5.35 18.29 -19.14
N GLN A 53 5.90 19.47 -19.44
CA GLN A 53 6.68 20.25 -18.49
C GLN A 53 5.85 20.67 -17.26
N ASP A 54 4.66 21.23 -17.46
CA ASP A 54 3.77 21.63 -16.37
C ASP A 54 3.42 20.45 -15.44
N LEU A 55 3.17 19.27 -16.01
CA LEU A 55 2.87 18.05 -15.26
C LEU A 55 4.12 17.53 -14.51
N ALA A 56 5.30 17.62 -15.11
CA ALA A 56 6.55 17.23 -14.48
C ALA A 56 6.91 18.15 -13.29
N ASP A 57 6.74 19.46 -13.45
CA ASP A 57 6.94 20.44 -12.38
C ASP A 57 5.96 20.20 -11.23
N LYS A 58 4.69 19.93 -11.57
CA LYS A 58 3.66 19.58 -10.59
C LYS A 58 3.98 18.27 -9.87
N ALA A 59 4.42 17.23 -10.58
CA ALA A 59 4.83 15.97 -9.97
C ALA A 59 6.02 16.16 -9.01
N THR A 60 6.97 17.01 -9.38
CA THR A 60 8.13 17.36 -8.55
C THR A 60 7.69 18.08 -7.28
N ALA A 61 6.82 19.09 -7.39
CA ALA A 61 6.27 19.80 -6.25
C ALA A 61 5.48 18.89 -5.31
N VAL A 62 4.63 18.01 -5.86
CA VAL A 62 3.84 17.04 -5.06
C VAL A 62 4.77 16.04 -4.36
N ARG A 63 5.82 15.54 -5.02
CA ARG A 63 6.82 14.68 -4.37
C ARG A 63 7.50 15.37 -3.19
N ALA A 64 7.86 16.64 -3.35
CA ALA A 64 8.46 17.43 -2.28
C ALA A 64 7.48 17.62 -1.11
N ALA A 65 6.22 17.95 -1.40
CA ALA A 65 5.17 18.08 -0.40
C ALA A 65 4.89 16.76 0.34
N ILE A 66 4.88 15.62 -0.36
CA ILE A 66 4.73 14.30 0.27
C ILE A 66 5.88 14.04 1.25
N ASN A 67 7.13 14.29 0.83
CA ASN A 67 8.28 14.14 1.71
C ASN A 67 8.20 15.07 2.93
N HIS A 68 7.82 16.33 2.73
CA HIS A 68 7.68 17.29 3.81
C HIS A 68 6.61 16.87 4.84
N HIS A 69 5.42 16.47 4.40
CA HIS A 69 4.30 16.19 5.31
C HIS A 69 4.36 14.81 5.94
N PHE A 70 4.81 13.78 5.20
CA PHE A 70 4.65 12.39 5.63
C PHE A 70 5.95 11.72 6.06
N TRP A 71 7.12 12.12 5.56
CA TRP A 71 8.37 11.45 5.95
C TRP A 71 8.71 11.78 7.40
N ARG A 72 9.07 10.76 8.18
CA ARG A 72 9.57 10.90 9.55
C ARG A 72 10.89 10.17 9.66
N ALA A 73 12.00 10.92 9.63
CA ALA A 73 13.35 10.35 9.60
C ALA A 73 13.66 9.51 10.85
N GLU A 74 13.12 9.90 11.99
CA GLU A 74 13.23 9.19 13.26
C GLU A 74 12.47 7.85 13.27
N LEU A 75 11.39 7.76 12.49
CA LEU A 75 10.60 6.52 12.35
C LEU A 75 11.11 5.64 11.21
N GLY A 76 11.69 6.25 10.16
CA GLY A 76 12.20 5.55 8.98
C GLY A 76 11.13 5.18 7.95
N TYR A 77 9.98 5.86 7.96
CA TYR A 77 8.89 5.62 7.00
C TYR A 77 8.02 6.85 6.79
N TYR A 78 7.14 6.79 5.79
CA TYR A 78 6.06 7.76 5.64
C TYR A 78 4.90 7.42 6.57
N VAL A 79 4.51 8.36 7.42
CA VAL A 79 3.32 8.22 8.26
C VAL A 79 2.04 8.29 7.42
N THR A 80 0.96 7.68 7.90
CA THR A 80 -0.33 7.72 7.17
C THR A 80 -0.88 9.14 7.03
N SER A 81 -0.75 9.96 8.08
CA SER A 81 -1.18 11.36 8.11
C SER A 81 -0.56 12.10 9.30
N GLU A 82 -0.77 13.42 9.40
CA GLU A 82 -0.36 14.20 10.59
C GLU A 82 -1.00 13.69 11.89
N LEU A 83 -2.22 13.13 11.82
CA LEU A 83 -2.93 12.57 12.98
C LEU A 83 -2.53 11.14 13.30
N PHE A 84 -2.03 10.41 12.30
CA PHE A 84 -1.73 8.98 12.39
C PHE A 84 -0.32 8.72 11.91
N ASP A 85 0.59 8.68 12.87
CA ASP A 85 2.01 8.34 12.74
C ASP A 85 2.28 6.85 12.46
N ASN A 86 1.25 6.06 12.14
CA ASN A 86 1.43 4.65 11.79
C ASN A 86 1.92 4.47 10.34
N LEU A 87 2.79 3.47 10.14
CA LEU A 87 3.15 2.93 8.83
C LEU A 87 1.94 2.19 8.24
N SER A 88 1.39 2.71 7.14
CA SER A 88 0.41 2.01 6.30
C SER A 88 1.08 1.40 5.08
N SER A 89 0.81 0.12 4.84
CA SER A 89 1.41 -0.66 3.75
C SER A 89 1.09 -0.06 2.39
N GLY A 90 -0.18 0.28 2.13
CA GLY A 90 -0.61 0.79 0.83
C GLY A 90 0.17 2.03 0.38
N GLY A 91 0.30 3.06 1.24
CA GLY A 91 1.02 4.27 0.88
C GLY A 91 2.54 4.06 0.75
N ASN A 92 3.14 3.36 1.71
CA ASN A 92 4.59 3.15 1.74
C ASN A 92 5.07 2.21 0.63
N LEU A 93 4.41 1.07 0.43
CA LEU A 93 4.80 0.11 -0.61
C LEU A 93 4.65 0.69 -2.01
N LEU A 94 3.60 1.48 -2.27
CA LEU A 94 3.46 2.17 -3.55
C LEU A 94 4.53 3.26 -3.74
N ALA A 95 4.87 4.00 -2.68
CA ALA A 95 5.94 4.98 -2.72
C ALA A 95 7.29 4.34 -3.07
N VAL A 96 7.58 3.17 -2.50
CA VAL A 96 8.78 2.39 -2.82
C VAL A 96 8.71 1.83 -4.24
N ALA A 97 7.66 1.07 -4.56
CA ALA A 97 7.54 0.37 -5.83
C ALA A 97 7.58 1.32 -7.03
N TRP A 98 7.06 2.54 -6.90
CA TRP A 98 7.07 3.53 -7.98
C TRP A 98 8.23 4.52 -7.94
N GLY A 99 9.15 4.42 -6.98
CA GLY A 99 10.33 5.29 -6.89
C GLY A 99 10.03 6.71 -6.43
N LEU A 100 8.93 6.92 -5.69
CA LEU A 100 8.71 8.17 -4.95
C LEU A 100 9.69 8.27 -3.79
N ALA A 101 9.79 7.18 -3.01
CA ALA A 101 10.80 6.99 -1.99
C ALA A 101 12.17 6.84 -2.68
N ASP A 102 13.17 7.58 -2.22
CA ASP A 102 14.55 7.32 -2.67
C ASP A 102 15.07 5.98 -2.13
N ALA A 103 16.26 5.57 -2.56
CA ALA A 103 16.84 4.28 -2.17
C ALA A 103 17.02 4.14 -0.65
N GLN A 104 17.41 5.20 0.05
CA GLN A 104 17.62 5.17 1.50
C GLN A 104 16.28 5.09 2.25
N GLN A 105 15.28 5.84 1.79
CA GLN A 105 13.92 5.79 2.32
C GLN A 105 13.29 4.42 2.09
N ALA A 106 13.45 3.85 0.89
CA ALA A 106 12.94 2.54 0.54
C ALA A 106 13.52 1.44 1.44
N THR A 107 14.83 1.42 1.66
CA THR A 107 15.46 0.48 2.59
C THR A 107 14.90 0.62 4.00
N GLN A 108 14.82 1.84 4.54
CA GLN A 108 14.28 2.08 5.88
C GLN A 108 12.81 1.63 6.02
N ILE A 109 11.97 1.92 5.03
CA ILE A 109 10.57 1.49 5.01
C ILE A 109 10.47 -0.03 5.08
N LEU A 110 11.20 -0.73 4.21
CA LEU A 110 11.15 -2.18 4.12
C LEU A 110 11.73 -2.85 5.37
N ASP A 111 12.81 -2.31 5.94
CA ASP A 111 13.38 -2.77 7.22
C ASP A 111 12.40 -2.61 8.38
N ARG A 112 11.68 -1.49 8.44
CA ARG A 112 10.63 -1.27 9.46
C ARG A 112 9.44 -2.20 9.27
N MET A 113 9.02 -2.46 8.04
CA MET A 113 7.96 -3.44 7.77
C MET A 113 8.37 -4.86 8.20
N GLN A 114 9.64 -5.23 8.01
CA GLN A 114 10.21 -6.49 8.49
C GLN A 114 10.27 -6.54 10.03
N GLU A 115 10.78 -5.49 10.68
CA GLU A 115 10.85 -5.38 12.15
C GLU A 115 9.47 -5.51 12.80
N PHE A 116 8.45 -4.88 12.22
CA PHE A 116 7.07 -4.97 12.69
C PHE A 116 6.38 -6.30 12.33
N GLY A 117 7.05 -7.20 11.61
CA GLY A 117 6.49 -8.48 11.20
C GLY A 117 5.26 -8.34 10.31
N MET A 118 5.16 -7.26 9.52
CA MET A 118 3.93 -6.93 8.79
C MET A 118 3.57 -7.97 7.74
N SER A 119 4.52 -8.80 7.30
CA SER A 119 4.29 -9.87 6.33
C SER A 119 3.90 -11.23 6.92
N THR A 120 3.74 -11.30 8.25
CA THR A 120 3.42 -12.53 8.99
C THR A 120 2.05 -12.40 9.66
N PRO A 121 1.17 -13.41 9.60
CA PRO A 121 1.35 -14.71 8.93
C PRO A 121 1.15 -14.70 7.40
N VAL A 122 0.25 -13.90 6.82
CA VAL A 122 0.10 -13.85 5.35
C VAL A 122 -0.60 -12.60 4.84
N PRO A 123 -0.20 -12.05 3.67
CA PRO A 123 1.18 -11.77 3.29
C PRO A 123 1.61 -10.36 3.70
N THR A 124 0.69 -9.44 3.95
CA THR A 124 0.99 -8.07 4.42
C THR A 124 -0.23 -7.44 5.07
N GLN A 125 -0.09 -7.06 6.35
CA GLN A 125 -1.08 -6.35 7.14
C GLN A 125 -1.30 -4.92 6.61
N THR A 126 -2.47 -4.34 6.87
CA THR A 126 -2.80 -2.99 6.38
C THR A 126 -1.97 -1.89 7.03
N VAL A 127 -1.79 -1.97 8.36
CA VAL A 127 -0.97 -1.03 9.16
C VAL A 127 -0.25 -1.78 10.28
N HIS A 128 0.92 -1.29 10.69
CA HIS A 128 1.64 -1.93 11.82
C HIS A 128 0.98 -1.67 13.18
N ARG A 129 0.28 -0.53 13.32
CA ARG A 129 -0.42 -0.12 14.54
C ARG A 129 -1.83 0.31 14.21
N ALA A 130 -2.80 -0.30 14.89
CA ALA A 130 -4.22 -0.06 14.67
C ALA A 130 -4.64 1.38 14.99
N TYR A 131 -5.69 1.84 14.31
CA TYR A 131 -6.32 3.13 14.59
C TYR A 131 -7.13 3.08 15.89
N PRO A 132 -7.30 4.21 16.60
CA PRO A 132 -8.20 4.27 17.75
C PRO A 132 -9.62 3.86 17.35
N ARG A 133 -10.31 3.08 18.22
CA ARG A 133 -11.64 2.49 17.91
C ARG A 133 -12.70 3.50 17.44
N ARG A 134 -12.58 4.77 17.81
CA ARG A 134 -13.49 5.86 17.36
C ARG A 134 -13.40 6.16 15.86
N PHE A 135 -12.30 5.78 15.20
CA PHE A 135 -12.12 5.95 13.75
C PHE A 135 -12.53 4.72 12.96
N ILE A 136 -12.87 3.61 13.62
CA ILE A 136 -13.32 2.39 12.94
C ILE A 136 -14.83 2.47 12.79
N ALA A 137 -15.33 2.22 11.58
CA ALA A 137 -16.76 2.20 11.24
C ALA A 137 -17.57 1.36 12.26
N LEU A 138 -18.74 1.86 12.63
CA LEU A 138 -19.56 1.24 13.66
C LEU A 138 -20.02 -0.16 13.24
N GLU A 139 -20.34 -0.31 11.95
CA GLU A 139 -20.75 -1.54 11.29
C GLU A 139 -19.66 -2.62 11.45
N ASN A 140 -18.40 -2.31 11.13
CA ASN A 140 -17.29 -3.24 11.30
C ASN A 140 -17.04 -3.61 12.76
N ARG A 141 -17.27 -2.68 13.70
CA ARG A 141 -17.14 -2.94 15.13
C ARG A 141 -18.24 -3.90 15.62
N LEU A 142 -19.47 -3.73 15.15
CA LEU A 142 -20.61 -4.56 15.53
C LEU A 142 -20.61 -5.91 14.81
N GLY A 143 -20.10 -5.97 13.58
CA GLY A 143 -19.92 -7.20 12.78
C GLY A 143 -18.74 -8.07 13.20
N GLY A 144 -17.99 -7.68 14.24
CA GLY A 144 -16.87 -8.47 14.77
C GLY A 144 -15.60 -8.43 13.91
N ILE A 145 -15.48 -7.46 13.00
CA ILE A 145 -14.33 -7.30 12.09
C ILE A 145 -13.65 -5.91 12.21
N PRO A 146 -13.36 -5.40 13.42
CA PRO A 146 -12.69 -4.11 13.59
C PRO A 146 -11.27 -4.10 13.01
N HIS A 147 -10.69 -5.27 12.75
CA HIS A 147 -9.35 -5.47 12.22
C HIS A 147 -9.25 -5.46 10.70
N TYR A 148 -10.37 -5.45 9.98
CA TYR A 148 -10.46 -5.57 8.52
C TYR A 148 -9.51 -4.64 7.73
N HIS A 149 -9.52 -3.34 8.06
CA HIS A 149 -8.61 -2.34 7.48
C HIS A 149 -7.49 -1.93 8.45
N THR A 150 -7.13 -2.80 9.40
CA THR A 150 -6.04 -2.53 10.35
C THR A 150 -4.98 -3.65 10.37
N SER A 151 -5.13 -4.66 11.22
CA SER A 151 -4.18 -5.77 11.31
C SER A 151 -4.49 -6.92 10.36
N ALA A 152 -5.67 -6.95 9.73
CA ALA A 152 -5.95 -7.93 8.71
C ALA A 152 -5.09 -7.68 7.48
N ALA A 153 -4.75 -8.76 6.81
CA ALA A 153 -3.78 -8.78 5.74
C ALA A 153 -4.45 -9.06 4.39
N TRP A 154 -3.92 -8.44 3.36
CA TRP A 154 -4.53 -8.38 2.04
C TRP A 154 -3.56 -8.87 0.98
N LEU A 155 -4.01 -9.75 0.07
CA LEU A 155 -3.14 -10.30 -0.97
C LEU A 155 -2.64 -9.22 -1.94
N TRP A 156 -3.46 -8.22 -2.26
CA TRP A 156 -3.03 -7.11 -3.11
C TRP A 156 -1.94 -6.25 -2.45
N LEU A 157 -1.97 -6.07 -1.12
CA LEU A 157 -0.89 -5.44 -0.36
C LEU A 157 0.37 -6.31 -0.37
N GLY A 158 0.22 -7.62 -0.15
CA GLY A 158 1.33 -8.57 -0.25
C GLY A 158 2.00 -8.55 -1.62
N SER A 159 1.21 -8.43 -2.68
CA SER A 159 1.70 -8.32 -4.04
C SER A 159 2.55 -7.05 -4.24
N TRP A 160 2.10 -5.91 -3.73
CA TRP A 160 2.92 -4.68 -3.74
C TRP A 160 4.16 -4.80 -2.85
N HIS A 161 4.10 -5.56 -1.77
CA HIS A 161 5.25 -5.82 -0.91
C HIS A 161 6.33 -6.60 -1.66
N VAL A 162 5.94 -7.68 -2.35
CA VAL A 162 6.83 -8.45 -3.24
C VAL A 162 7.44 -7.55 -4.31
N ILE A 163 6.63 -6.72 -4.99
CA ILE A 163 7.12 -5.81 -6.04
C ILE A 163 8.10 -4.78 -5.48
N ALA A 164 7.82 -4.20 -4.31
CA ALA A 164 8.70 -3.24 -3.65
C ALA A 164 10.04 -3.87 -3.28
N LEU A 165 10.03 -5.05 -2.63
CA LEU A 165 11.23 -5.80 -2.30
C LEU A 165 12.06 -6.13 -3.55
N ALA A 166 11.41 -6.67 -4.59
CA ALA A 166 12.08 -7.06 -5.82
C ALA A 166 12.74 -5.87 -6.52
N ARG A 167 12.04 -4.73 -6.64
CA ARG A 167 12.57 -3.50 -7.25
C ARG A 167 13.71 -2.87 -6.47
N CYS A 168 13.79 -3.13 -5.16
CA CYS A 168 14.92 -2.76 -4.32
C CYS A 168 16.07 -3.79 -4.32
N GLY A 169 15.97 -4.87 -5.12
CA GLY A 169 16.98 -5.93 -5.18
C GLY A 169 16.94 -6.91 -4.00
N ARG A 170 15.94 -6.81 -3.11
CA ARG A 170 15.74 -7.74 -1.96
C ARG A 170 15.01 -9.01 -2.43
N LEU A 171 15.62 -9.71 -3.41
CA LEU A 171 14.97 -10.79 -4.15
C LEU A 171 14.61 -11.99 -3.25
N LEU A 172 15.48 -12.35 -2.29
CA LEU A 172 15.20 -13.46 -1.37
C LEU A 172 13.95 -13.18 -0.52
N GLU A 173 13.82 -11.98 0.02
CA GLU A 173 12.67 -11.60 0.84
C GLU A 173 11.38 -11.45 0.02
N ALA A 174 11.53 -11.00 -1.23
CA ALA A 174 10.43 -10.96 -2.18
C ALA A 174 9.92 -12.38 -2.48
N GLU A 175 10.82 -13.34 -2.67
CA GLU A 175 10.49 -14.76 -2.86
C GLU A 175 9.81 -15.34 -1.63
N GLU A 176 10.36 -15.15 -0.44
CA GLU A 176 9.76 -15.63 0.81
C GLU A 176 8.35 -15.07 1.02
N THR A 177 8.16 -13.77 0.76
CA THR A 177 6.85 -13.13 0.88
C THR A 177 5.86 -13.62 -0.18
N PHE A 178 6.33 -13.87 -1.40
CA PHE A 178 5.51 -14.47 -2.45
C PHE A 178 5.14 -15.92 -2.13
N CYS A 179 6.07 -16.72 -1.62
CA CYS A 179 5.82 -18.12 -1.23
C CYS A 179 4.74 -18.20 -0.15
N ARG A 180 4.79 -17.38 0.90
CA ARG A 180 3.72 -17.30 1.91
C ARG A 180 2.35 -17.00 1.27
N MET A 181 2.31 -16.05 0.34
CA MET A 181 1.09 -15.71 -0.39
C MET A 181 0.56 -16.89 -1.21
N ALA A 182 1.44 -17.58 -1.93
CA ALA A 182 1.10 -18.75 -2.74
C ALA A 182 0.63 -19.92 -1.87
N GLU A 183 1.26 -20.16 -0.72
CA GLU A 183 0.86 -21.19 0.24
C GLU A 183 -0.57 -20.99 0.75
N ALA A 184 -0.97 -19.75 1.07
CA ALA A 184 -2.34 -19.45 1.46
C ALA A 184 -3.34 -19.71 0.32
N ILE A 185 -3.04 -19.28 -0.91
CA ILE A 185 -3.90 -19.51 -2.07
C ILE A 185 -4.04 -21.02 -2.35
N VAL A 186 -2.95 -21.79 -2.27
CA VAL A 186 -2.95 -23.24 -2.48
C VAL A 186 -3.74 -23.95 -1.38
N ARG A 187 -3.54 -23.57 -0.11
CA ARG A 187 -4.28 -24.14 1.03
C ARG A 187 -5.78 -23.93 0.89
N ASP A 188 -6.20 -22.73 0.51
CA ASP A 188 -7.62 -22.36 0.47
C ASP A 188 -8.29 -22.79 -0.85
N GLY A 189 -7.50 -23.13 -1.87
CA GLY A 189 -7.99 -23.52 -3.20
C GLY A 189 -8.63 -22.38 -3.99
N THR A 190 -8.55 -21.14 -3.48
CA THR A 190 -9.10 -19.92 -4.08
C THR A 190 -8.37 -18.69 -3.56
N VAL A 191 -8.64 -17.54 -4.17
CA VAL A 191 -8.09 -16.24 -3.77
C VAL A 191 -9.12 -15.51 -2.91
N HIS A 192 -8.83 -15.43 -1.61
CA HIS A 192 -9.62 -14.64 -0.67
C HIS A 192 -9.20 -13.18 -0.62
N GLU A 193 -10.12 -12.32 -0.22
CA GLU A 193 -9.87 -10.90 0.04
C GLU A 193 -8.88 -10.62 1.15
N VAL A 194 -9.18 -11.16 2.33
CA VAL A 194 -8.61 -10.73 3.59
C VAL A 194 -8.32 -11.93 4.48
N TYR A 195 -7.19 -11.87 5.15
CA TYR A 195 -6.69 -12.87 6.09
C TYR A 195 -6.60 -12.27 7.48
N ASP A 196 -6.99 -13.06 8.49
CA ASP A 196 -6.91 -12.67 9.89
C ASP A 196 -5.47 -12.86 10.43
N VAL A 197 -5.25 -12.43 11.67
CA VAL A 197 -3.95 -12.46 12.37
C VAL A 197 -3.42 -13.87 12.62
N ASP A 198 -4.26 -14.90 12.45
CA ASP A 198 -3.90 -16.31 12.52
C ASP A 198 -3.53 -16.91 11.16
N GLY A 199 -3.70 -16.14 10.08
CA GLY A 199 -3.37 -16.52 8.71
C GLY A 199 -4.43 -17.33 7.97
N HIS A 200 -5.60 -17.53 8.57
CA HIS A 200 -6.78 -18.03 7.87
C HIS A 200 -7.53 -16.88 7.20
N PHE A 201 -8.32 -17.17 6.18
CA PHE A 201 -9.19 -16.14 5.60
C PHE A 201 -10.15 -15.64 6.68
N LEU A 202 -10.41 -14.33 6.71
CA LEU A 202 -11.23 -13.71 7.73
C LEU A 202 -12.68 -14.23 7.63
N SER A 203 -13.15 -14.90 8.68
CA SER A 203 -14.54 -15.33 8.78
C SER A 203 -15.04 -15.22 10.22
N THR A 204 -16.16 -14.54 10.40
CA THR A 204 -16.93 -14.44 11.64
C THR A 204 -18.35 -14.97 11.40
N PHE A 205 -19.22 -14.88 12.41
CA PHE A 205 -20.63 -15.25 12.23
C PHE A 205 -21.37 -14.31 11.25
N TRP A 206 -20.96 -13.05 11.15
CA TRP A 206 -21.65 -12.02 10.36
C TRP A 206 -20.92 -11.62 9.09
N TYR A 207 -19.75 -12.21 8.84
CA TYR A 207 -18.88 -11.86 7.73
C TYR A 207 -18.03 -13.05 7.30
N THR A 208 -17.88 -13.27 6.00
CA THR A 208 -16.88 -14.18 5.44
C THR A 208 -16.17 -13.47 4.30
N SER A 209 -14.85 -13.56 4.27
CA SER A 209 -14.02 -12.99 3.22
C SER A 209 -14.53 -13.39 1.84
N GLU A 210 -14.66 -12.41 0.95
CA GLU A 210 -15.07 -12.67 -0.43
C GLU A 210 -14.03 -13.56 -1.16
N ALA A 211 -14.53 -14.49 -1.98
CA ALA A 211 -13.76 -15.31 -2.90
C ALA A 211 -14.68 -15.83 -4.04
N PRO A 212 -14.18 -16.00 -5.28
CA PRO A 212 -12.84 -15.68 -5.75
C PRO A 212 -12.68 -14.18 -6.07
N LEU A 213 -11.65 -13.54 -5.51
CA LEU A 213 -11.49 -12.10 -5.63
C LEU A 213 -10.49 -11.68 -6.71
N THR A 214 -10.97 -10.92 -7.68
CA THR A 214 -10.28 -10.66 -8.96
C THR A 214 -9.04 -9.77 -8.85
N TRP A 215 -9.11 -8.65 -8.13
CA TRP A 215 -7.95 -7.75 -7.99
C TRP A 215 -6.78 -8.39 -7.23
N SER A 216 -7.03 -9.18 -6.19
CA SER A 216 -6.00 -9.95 -5.47
C SER A 216 -5.36 -10.98 -6.38
N ALA A 217 -6.15 -11.70 -7.19
CA ALA A 217 -5.64 -12.68 -8.14
C ALA A 217 -4.77 -12.03 -9.22
N GLY A 218 -5.23 -10.92 -9.81
CA GLY A 218 -4.49 -10.16 -10.81
C GLY A 218 -3.17 -9.60 -10.26
N MET A 219 -3.20 -9.07 -9.03
CA MET A 219 -2.01 -8.56 -8.37
C MET A 219 -1.00 -9.65 -8.02
N ALA A 220 -1.45 -10.85 -7.61
CA ALA A 220 -0.56 -11.98 -7.35
C ALA A 220 0.19 -12.41 -8.62
N VAL A 221 -0.51 -12.51 -9.75
CA VAL A 221 0.10 -12.81 -11.06
C VAL A 221 1.10 -11.72 -11.46
N HIS A 222 0.73 -10.45 -11.28
CA HIS A 222 1.62 -9.33 -11.59
C HIS A 222 2.88 -9.33 -10.74
N ALA A 223 2.76 -9.58 -9.43
CA ALA A 223 3.89 -9.66 -8.51
C ALA A 223 4.84 -10.80 -8.89
N TYR A 224 4.31 -11.97 -9.24
CA TYR A 224 5.13 -13.08 -9.74
C TYR A 224 5.89 -12.71 -11.01
N HIS A 225 5.20 -12.08 -11.97
CA HIS A 225 5.81 -11.64 -13.22
C HIS A 225 6.98 -10.66 -12.97
N GLU A 226 6.76 -9.64 -12.13
CA GLU A 226 7.80 -8.66 -11.80
C GLU A 226 8.98 -9.31 -11.07
N LEU A 227 8.72 -10.22 -10.12
CA LEU A 227 9.77 -10.95 -9.41
C LEU A 227 10.62 -11.79 -10.37
N MET A 228 9.99 -12.59 -11.24
CA MET A 228 10.72 -13.42 -12.20
C MET A 228 11.50 -12.58 -13.21
N ARG A 229 10.92 -11.46 -13.69
CA ARG A 229 11.57 -10.52 -14.60
C ARG A 229 12.86 -9.95 -14.00
N LEU A 230 12.84 -9.59 -12.72
CA LEU A 230 13.98 -9.00 -12.01
C LEU A 230 15.03 -10.05 -11.59
N LYS A 231 14.65 -11.32 -11.41
CA LYS A 231 15.62 -12.41 -11.19
C LYS A 231 16.40 -12.79 -12.45
N ALA A 232 15.83 -12.55 -13.62
CA ALA A 232 16.39 -12.97 -14.90
C ALA A 232 17.33 -11.92 -15.55
N GLY A 233 17.29 -10.67 -15.09
CA GLY A 233 18.12 -9.56 -15.59
C GLY A 233 19.30 -9.29 -14.67
#